data_AF-A0A023EB51-F1
#
_entry.id   AF-A0A023EB51-F1
#
_cell.length_a   1.000
_cell.length_b   1.000
_cell.length_c   1.000
_cell.angle_alpha   90.00
_cell.angle_beta   90.00
_cell.angle_gamma   90.00
#
_symmetry.space_group_name_H-M   'P 1'
#
loop_
_entity.id
_entity.type
_entity.pdbx_description
1 polymer ?
#
loop_
_entity_poly.entity_id
_entity_poly.type
_entity_poly.pdbx_seq_one_letter_code
_entity_poly.pdbx_strand_id
1 'polypeptide(L)' 'MVRIKRLRYTPEPLRAEDALRDPYRIKVLRKVIDGCAFRVYGHWVKKGEGQNRAALFENTPRCEVYNLYINSLNR' A
#
# COMPACT_ATOMS: atom_id res chain seq x y z
N MET A 1 1.67 -31.42 5.74
CA MET A 1 2.05 -30.61 4.55
C MET A 1 0.91 -30.37 3.54
N VAL A 2 -0.35 -30.67 3.88
CA VAL A 2 -1.51 -30.52 2.96
C VAL A 2 -1.98 -29.06 2.81
N ARG A 3 -1.85 -28.26 3.88
CA ARG A 3 -2.36 -26.88 3.96
C ARG A 3 -1.66 -25.91 2.98
N ILE A 4 -0.35 -26.07 2.76
CA ILE A 4 0.44 -25.22 1.86
C ILE A 4 0.11 -25.50 0.39
N LYS A 5 -0.18 -26.75 0.01
CA LYS A 5 -0.52 -27.12 -1.38
C LYS A 5 -1.89 -26.57 -1.83
N ARG A 6 -2.83 -26.38 -0.90
CA ARG A 6 -4.19 -25.89 -1.21
C ARG A 6 -4.33 -24.37 -1.23
N LEU A 7 -3.38 -23.61 -0.68
CA LEU A 7 -3.43 -22.14 -0.64
C LEU A 7 -3.59 -21.47 -2.03
N ARG A 8 -3.09 -22.10 -3.10
CA ARG A 8 -3.29 -21.63 -4.48
C ARG A 8 -4.76 -21.76 -4.95
N TYR A 9 -5.47 -22.77 -4.46
CA TYR A 9 -6.83 -23.14 -4.89
C TYR A 9 -7.90 -22.82 -3.84
N THR A 10 -7.49 -22.38 -2.66
CA THR A 10 -8.37 -22.00 -1.55
C THR A 10 -7.92 -20.63 -1.08
N PRO A 11 -8.39 -19.54 -1.75
CA PRO A 11 -8.11 -18.20 -1.27
C PRO A 11 -8.64 -18.05 0.17
N GLU A 12 -7.92 -17.28 0.99
CA GLU A 12 -8.42 -16.96 2.32
C GLU A 12 -9.78 -16.25 2.21
N PRO A 13 -10.77 -16.61 3.04
CA PRO A 13 -12.06 -15.93 3.06
C PRO A 13 -11.85 -14.45 3.34
N LEU A 14 -12.30 -13.60 2.42
CA LEU A 14 -12.30 -12.16 2.61
C LEU A 14 -13.66 -11.72 3.12
N ARG A 15 -13.69 -11.09 4.29
CA ARG A 15 -14.90 -10.43 4.78
C ARG A 15 -15.12 -9.13 4.02
N ALA A 16 -16.33 -8.94 3.49
CA ALA A 16 -16.69 -7.74 2.75
C ALA A 16 -16.57 -6.48 3.62
N GLU A 17 -16.92 -6.58 4.91
CA GLU A 17 -16.81 -5.46 5.86
C GLU A 17 -15.37 -4.97 6.03
N ASP A 18 -14.40 -5.90 6.09
CA ASP A 18 -12.98 -5.56 6.22
C ASP A 18 -12.45 -4.89 4.94
N ALA A 19 -12.92 -5.36 3.78
CA ALA A 19 -12.60 -4.77 2.48
C ALA A 19 -13.15 -3.36 2.31
N LEU A 20 -14.36 -3.09 2.83
CA LEU A 20 -14.98 -1.77 2.80
C LEU A 20 -14.31 -0.81 3.78
N ARG A 21 -13.96 -1.29 4.98
CA ARG A 21 -13.34 -0.47 6.03
C ARG A 21 -11.91 -0.06 5.68
N ASP A 22 -11.08 -0.99 5.22
CA ASP A 22 -9.68 -0.75 4.89
C ASP A 22 -9.23 -1.61 3.70
N PRO A 23 -9.57 -1.20 2.46
CA PRO A 23 -9.22 -1.97 1.26
C PRO A 23 -7.70 -2.04 1.05
N TYR A 24 -6.97 -1.05 1.55
CA TYR A 24 -5.52 -1.01 1.46
C TYR A 24 -4.84 -1.96 2.43
N ARG A 25 -5.50 -2.54 3.43
CA ARG A 25 -4.93 -3.61 4.27
C ARG A 25 -4.84 -4.93 3.53
N ILE A 26 -5.70 -5.16 2.54
CA ILE A 26 -5.79 -6.40 1.77
C ILE A 26 -4.90 -6.31 0.54
N LYS A 27 -3.86 -7.15 0.48
CA LYS A 27 -2.81 -7.10 -0.56
C LYS A 27 -3.37 -7.18 -1.99
N VAL A 28 -4.40 -7.99 -2.21
CA VAL A 28 -5.01 -8.15 -3.56
C VAL A 28 -5.76 -6.89 -3.97
N LEU A 29 -6.57 -6.30 -3.08
CA LEU A 29 -7.31 -5.08 -3.36
C LEU A 29 -6.36 -3.90 -3.56
N ARG A 30 -5.35 -3.75 -2.69
CA ARG A 30 -4.29 -2.74 -2.84
C ARG A 30 -3.65 -2.78 -4.23
N LYS A 31 -3.27 -3.97 -4.71
CA LYS A 31 -2.68 -4.14 -6.05
C LYS A 31 -3.61 -3.70 -7.18
N VAL A 32 -4.91 -4.00 -7.07
CA VAL A 32 -5.90 -3.60 -8.07
C VAL A 32 -6.06 -2.08 -8.07
N ILE A 33 -6.20 -1.47 -6.89
CA ILE A 33 -6.36 -0.02 -6.73
C ILE A 33 -5.13 0.72 -7.25
N ASP A 34 -3.94 0.36 -6.77
CA ASP A 34 -2.68 1.01 -7.16
C ASP A 34 -2.39 0.80 -8.65
N GLY A 35 -2.71 -0.38 -9.19
CA GLY A 35 -2.57 -0.67 -10.61
C GLY A 35 -3.47 0.22 -11.48
N CYS A 36 -4.72 0.43 -11.07
CA CYS A 36 -5.64 1.35 -11.74
C CYS A 36 -5.16 2.80 -11.65
N ALA A 37 -4.77 3.26 -10.45
CA ALA A 37 -4.25 4.60 -10.25
C ALA A 37 -2.99 4.86 -11.11
N PHE A 38 -2.07 3.90 -11.18
CA PHE A 38 -0.88 4.01 -12.02
C PHE A 38 -1.21 4.05 -13.51
N ARG A 39 -2.24 3.34 -13.99
CA ARG A 39 -2.65 3.42 -15.39
C ARG A 39 -3.18 4.80 -15.78
N VAL A 40 -3.88 5.48 -14.86
CA VAL A 40 -4.42 6.83 -15.09
C VAL A 40 -3.33 7.88 -14.92
N TYR A 41 -2.60 7.85 -13.80
CA TYR A 41 -1.69 8.93 -13.38
C TYR A 41 -0.20 8.62 -13.62
N GLY A 42 0.14 7.43 -14.08
CA GLY A 42 1.54 7.00 -14.24
C GLY A 42 2.36 7.87 -15.20
N HIS A 43 1.70 8.58 -16.12
CA HIS A 43 2.35 9.53 -17.02
C HIS A 43 2.88 10.79 -16.31
N TRP A 44 2.35 11.12 -15.13
CA TRP A 44 2.88 12.18 -14.25
C TRP A 44 4.09 11.73 -13.44
N VAL A 45 4.32 10.41 -13.33
CA VAL A 45 5.46 9.85 -12.60
C VAL A 45 6.71 9.90 -13.48
N LYS A 46 7.65 10.81 -13.17
CA LYS A 46 8.93 10.91 -13.90
C LYS A 46 9.94 9.89 -13.35
N LYS A 47 10.97 9.56 -14.13
CA LYS A 47 12.18 8.89 -13.62
C LYS A 47 13.17 10.01 -13.29
N GLY A 48 13.53 10.13 -12.02
CA GLY A 48 14.52 11.09 -11.55
C GLY A 48 14.96 10.72 -10.14
N GLU A 49 16.21 11.03 -9.80
CA GLU A 49 16.71 10.90 -8.44
C GLU A 49 15.90 11.83 -7.53
N GLY A 50 15.32 11.30 -6.45
CA GLY A 50 14.50 12.05 -5.50
C GLY A 50 12.98 11.88 -5.60
N GLN A 51 12.45 11.18 -6.61
CA GLN A 51 11.01 10.87 -6.65
C GLN A 51 10.70 9.50 -6.03
N ASN A 52 10.16 9.50 -4.81
CA ASN A 52 9.59 8.29 -4.22
C ASN A 52 8.22 8.00 -4.85
N ARG A 53 8.21 7.14 -5.88
CA ARG A 53 6.98 6.72 -6.56
C ARG A 53 5.96 6.09 -5.62
N ALA A 54 6.42 5.46 -4.53
CA ALA A 54 5.52 4.90 -3.53
C ALA A 54 4.81 6.01 -2.72
N ALA A 55 5.47 7.14 -2.47
CA ALA A 55 4.88 8.26 -1.75
C ALA A 55 3.69 8.90 -2.49
N LEU A 56 3.65 8.81 -3.83
CA LEU A 56 2.48 9.27 -4.61
C LEU A 56 1.22 8.44 -4.39
N PHE A 57 1.36 7.20 -3.92
CA PHE A 57 0.25 6.28 -3.68
C PHE A 57 0.11 5.95 -2.18
N GLU A 58 0.78 6.70 -1.30
CA GLU A 58 0.62 6.53 0.15
C GLU A 58 -0.78 6.96 0.59
N ASN A 59 -1.48 6.04 1.25
CA ASN A 59 -2.84 6.20 1.73
C ASN A 59 -2.93 6.60 3.21
N THR A 60 -1.77 6.73 3.88
CA THR A 60 -1.65 7.20 5.26
C THR A 60 -0.42 8.08 5.39
N PRO A 61 -0.48 9.19 6.16
CA PRO A 61 0.69 10.04 6.38
C PRO A 61 1.75 9.25 7.15
N ARG A 62 3.00 9.30 6.66
CA ARG A 62 4.18 8.76 7.35
C ARG A 62 4.55 9.63 8.56
N CYS A 63 3.81 9.49 9.64
CA CYS A 63 4.07 10.24 10.88
C CYS A 63 5.42 9.86 11.53
N GLU A 64 6.01 8.72 11.18
CA GLU A 64 7.33 8.31 11.69
C GLU A 64 8.43 9.32 11.36
N VAL A 65 8.44 9.86 10.14
CA VAL A 65 9.44 10.86 9.71
C VAL A 65 9.23 12.18 10.46
N TYR A 66 7.97 12.59 10.64
CA TYR A 66 7.62 13.75 11.45
C TYR A 66 8.05 13.58 12.91
N ASN A 67 7.79 12.43 13.51
CA ASN A 67 8.18 12.13 14.89
C ASN A 67 9.71 12.12 15.05
N LEU A 68 10.46 11.56 14.10
CA LEU A 68 11.91 11.61 14.09
C LEU A 68 12.44 13.05 14.02
N TYR A 69 11.84 13.88 13.17
CA TYR A 69 12.17 15.30 13.08
C TYR A 69 11.89 16.04 14.39
N ILE A 70 10.69 15.92 14.95
CA ILE A 70 10.33 16.56 16.22
C ILE A 70 11.23 16.10 17.36
N ASN A 71 11.55 14.80 17.45
CA ASN A 71 12.47 14.27 18.44
C ASN A 71 13.91 14.80 18.26
N SER A 72 14.33 15.09 17.03
CA SER A 72 15.66 15.68 16.76
C SER A 72 15.75 17.16 17.13
N LEU A 73 14.62 17.88 17.10
CA LEU A 73 14.54 19.28 17.51
C LEU A 73 14.39 19.49 19.02
N ASN A 74 13.81 18.49 19.71
CA ASN A 74 13.64 18.51 21.16
C ASN A 74 14.90 18.01 21.91
N ARG A 75 16.03 17.92 21.23
CA ARG A 75 17.33 17.49 21.76
C ARG A 75 18.28 18.67 21.82
#